data_AF-A0A816CCE5-F1
#
_entry.id   AF-A0A816CCE5-F1
#
_cell.length_a   1.000
_cell.length_b   1.000
_cell.length_c   1.000
_cell.angle_alpha   90.00
_cell.angle_beta   90.00
_cell.angle_gamma   90.00
#
_symmetry.space_group_name_H-M   'P 1'
#
loop_
_entity.id
_entity.type
_entity.pdbx_description
1 polymer ?
#
loop_
_entity_poly.entity_id
_entity_poly.type
_entity_poly.pdbx_seq_one_letter_code
_entity_poly.pdbx_strand_id
1 'polypeptide(L)'
;MIRNSLLLRKNVKTIYNVLLSSALNTNSCKLNSNFDCVSTAYGYKNKWELFRGWMLYKMFSYNIFVDHLPQLITLSNQMLNRTLFQSIMNMTLYGHFIGGENKNQLQLQVEKLRKHRVKVILDHYMESDLNGVCKETINSLPSGEASFSKIYHPDEVAFDKNMLKYLKNIQTTHLLCGSKSFTAIKLTPLIRPSLLEKLNVFCCLHIEKRQFDDLLQLILHDHNFTSNEIGEINNLILRLNEIVKSTKANDMRIFIDAEQSYFQTAINKIVIHLQSIFNRENLFVYNTYQCYRRDTVDVLAADLEQSEREKFHIGFKLVRGGYMVQERKRALEMDYEDPIHDDFDQTSECYRKAFLKGIDFALRTNQITRIFVASHNEDTVRFAIET
;
A
#
# COMPACT_ATOMS: atom_id res chain seq x y z
N MET A 1 11.08 4.74 -9.61
CA MET A 1 10.90 3.56 -10.49
C MET A 1 10.35 3.86 -11.88
N ILE A 2 9.73 5.02 -12.14
CA ILE A 2 9.49 5.54 -13.50
C ILE A 2 10.75 6.28 -13.98
N ARG A 3 11.91 5.66 -13.82
CA ARG A 3 13.20 6.22 -14.27
C ARG A 3 13.81 5.16 -15.17
N ASN A 4 13.67 5.37 -16.48
CA ASN A 4 14.34 4.64 -17.56
C ASN A 4 14.20 3.10 -17.59
N SER A 5 12.99 2.55 -17.66
CA SER A 5 12.82 1.13 -18.00
C SER A 5 12.26 0.95 -19.41
N LEU A 6 12.66 -0.12 -20.11
CA LEU A 6 12.11 -0.53 -21.41
C LEU A 6 10.55 -0.63 -21.43
N LEU A 7 9.92 -0.78 -20.26
CA LEU A 7 8.47 -0.65 -20.07
C LEU A 7 7.92 0.70 -20.56
N LEU A 8 8.72 1.78 -20.47
CA LEU A 8 8.36 3.11 -20.96
C LEU A 8 8.14 3.15 -22.48
N ARG A 9 8.82 2.27 -23.23
CA ARG A 9 8.72 2.19 -24.69
C ARG A 9 7.64 1.22 -25.14
N LYS A 10 7.45 0.08 -24.45
CA LYS A 10 6.39 -0.90 -24.76
C LYS A 10 4.99 -0.31 -24.54
N ASN A 11 4.73 0.32 -23.39
CA ASN A 11 3.38 0.84 -23.06
C ASN A 11 2.91 2.01 -23.95
N VAL A 12 3.82 2.88 -24.39
CA VAL A 12 3.47 3.99 -25.30
C VAL A 12 3.12 3.46 -26.70
N LYS A 13 3.88 2.49 -27.21
CA LYS A 13 3.62 1.87 -28.52
C LYS A 13 2.29 1.12 -28.51
N THR A 14 1.98 0.44 -27.40
CA THR A 14 0.71 -0.25 -27.17
C THR A 14 -0.50 0.69 -27.13
N ILE A 15 -0.43 1.79 -26.37
CA ILE A 15 -1.54 2.77 -26.32
C ILE A 15 -1.69 3.52 -27.66
N TYR A 16 -0.57 3.86 -28.31
CA TYR A 16 -0.58 4.48 -29.65
C TYR A 16 -1.25 3.57 -30.68
N ASN A 17 -0.93 2.27 -30.68
CA ASN A 17 -1.55 1.29 -31.56
C ASN A 17 -3.06 1.12 -31.30
N VAL A 18 -3.51 1.16 -30.04
CA VAL A 18 -4.94 1.11 -29.67
C VAL A 18 -5.69 2.38 -30.09
N LEU A 19 -5.06 3.55 -29.98
CA LEU A 19 -5.67 4.82 -30.39
C LEU A 19 -5.79 4.94 -31.92
N LEU A 20 -4.88 4.32 -32.69
CA LEU A 20 -4.84 4.34 -34.16
C LEU A 20 -5.61 3.21 -34.84
N SER A 21 -5.79 2.05 -34.20
CA SER A 21 -6.54 0.94 -34.78
C SER A 21 -8.05 1.24 -34.76
N SER A 22 -8.59 1.74 -35.88
CA SER A 22 -10.02 1.90 -36.11
C SER A 22 -10.77 0.58 -36.29
N ALA A 23 -10.06 -0.56 -36.34
CA ALA A 23 -10.63 -1.90 -36.35
C ALA A 23 -9.66 -2.87 -35.65
N LEU A 24 -10.03 -3.37 -34.47
CA LEU A 24 -9.34 -4.52 -33.88
C LEU A 24 -10.22 -5.75 -34.07
N ASN A 25 -9.70 -6.67 -34.86
CA ASN A 25 -10.29 -7.95 -35.21
C ASN A 25 -10.56 -8.74 -33.91
N THR A 26 -11.83 -8.87 -33.53
CA THR A 26 -12.29 -9.40 -32.24
C THR A 26 -12.18 -10.92 -32.10
N ASN A 27 -11.63 -11.64 -33.08
CA ASN A 27 -11.88 -13.07 -33.24
C ASN A 27 -10.76 -14.02 -32.76
N SER A 28 -9.78 -13.61 -31.94
CA SER A 28 -8.81 -14.59 -31.41
C SER A 28 -8.18 -14.36 -30.03
N CYS A 29 -8.66 -13.42 -29.21
CA CYS A 29 -8.15 -13.32 -27.83
C CYS A 29 -8.81 -14.33 -26.89
N LYS A 30 -8.25 -15.53 -26.78
CA LYS A 30 -8.47 -16.37 -25.59
C LYS A 30 -7.70 -15.76 -24.41
N LEU A 31 -8.26 -15.84 -23.20
CA LEU A 31 -7.52 -15.59 -21.95
C LEU A 31 -6.38 -16.63 -21.86
N ASN A 32 -5.25 -16.30 -22.46
CA ASN A 32 -3.99 -17.03 -22.32
C ASN A 32 -3.02 -16.16 -21.52
N SER A 33 -1.95 -16.76 -20.99
CA SER A 33 -0.86 -16.08 -20.27
C SER A 33 -0.09 -15.02 -21.08
N ASN A 34 -0.48 -14.76 -22.33
CA ASN A 34 0.11 -13.72 -23.17
C ASN A 34 -0.52 -12.36 -22.90
N PHE A 35 0.31 -11.42 -22.43
CA PHE A 35 -0.04 -10.01 -22.15
C PHE A 35 -0.30 -9.16 -23.42
N ASP A 36 -0.30 -9.78 -24.60
CA ASP A 36 -0.46 -9.11 -25.89
C ASP A 36 -1.91 -8.70 -26.19
N CYS A 37 -2.88 -9.19 -25.43
CA CYS A 37 -4.29 -8.89 -25.66
C CYS A 37 -4.72 -7.55 -25.03
N VAL A 38 -4.33 -6.46 -25.69
CA VAL A 38 -4.58 -5.09 -25.24
C VAL A 38 -6.07 -4.75 -25.18
N SER A 39 -6.87 -5.30 -26.09
CA SER A 39 -8.32 -5.08 -26.14
C SER A 39 -9.03 -5.64 -24.90
N THR A 40 -8.60 -6.79 -24.39
CA THR A 40 -9.12 -7.33 -23.13
C THR A 40 -8.62 -6.54 -21.93
N ALA A 41 -7.33 -6.18 -21.90
CA ALA A 41 -6.73 -5.45 -20.78
C ALA A 41 -7.36 -4.06 -20.56
N TYR A 42 -7.76 -3.38 -21.64
CA TYR A 42 -8.33 -2.03 -21.60
C TYR A 42 -9.82 -1.97 -22.01
N GLY A 43 -10.49 -3.12 -22.17
CA GLY A 43 -11.87 -3.17 -22.65
C GLY A 43 -12.88 -2.41 -21.78
N TYR A 44 -12.55 -2.18 -20.51
CA TYR A 44 -13.36 -1.37 -19.60
C TYR A 44 -13.16 0.14 -19.78
N LYS A 45 -12.14 0.62 -20.51
CA LYS A 45 -11.85 2.05 -20.67
C LYS A 45 -12.35 2.59 -22.01
N ASN A 46 -12.87 3.82 -22.00
CA ASN A 46 -13.19 4.54 -23.23
C ASN A 46 -11.95 5.26 -23.81
N LYS A 47 -12.07 5.77 -25.05
CA LYS A 47 -10.98 6.46 -25.77
C LYS A 47 -10.42 7.66 -25.00
N TRP A 48 -11.29 8.42 -24.32
CA TRP A 48 -10.88 9.58 -23.53
C TRP A 48 -10.09 9.17 -22.28
N GLU A 49 -10.53 8.12 -21.57
CA GLU A 49 -9.82 7.58 -20.42
C GLU A 49 -8.42 7.08 -20.81
N LEU A 50 -8.27 6.48 -21.99
CA LEU A 50 -6.99 6.04 -22.55
C LEU A 50 -6.09 7.24 -22.92
N PHE A 51 -6.65 8.23 -23.63
CA PHE A 51 -5.91 9.43 -24.00
C PHE A 51 -5.42 10.20 -22.76
N ARG A 52 -6.30 10.41 -21.78
CA ARG A 52 -5.94 11.03 -20.49
C ARG A 52 -4.81 10.27 -19.79
N GLY A 53 -4.88 8.93 -19.77
CA GLY A 53 -3.82 8.10 -19.18
C GLY A 53 -2.48 8.27 -19.90
N TRP A 54 -2.50 8.27 -21.23
CA TRP A 54 -1.29 8.53 -22.04
C TRP A 54 -0.72 9.92 -21.80
N MET A 55 -1.57 10.95 -21.76
CA MET A 55 -1.16 12.33 -21.50
C MET A 55 -0.50 12.47 -20.14
N LEU A 56 -1.15 11.98 -19.06
CA LEU A 56 -0.58 12.00 -17.71
C LEU A 56 0.73 11.25 -17.62
N TYR A 57 0.81 10.08 -18.25
CA TYR A 57 2.04 9.31 -18.34
C TYR A 57 3.16 10.10 -19.02
N LYS A 58 2.87 10.80 -20.13
CA LYS A 58 3.86 11.66 -20.80
C LYS A 58 4.28 12.82 -19.90
N MET A 59 3.34 13.48 -19.23
CA MET A 59 3.65 14.56 -18.29
C MET A 59 4.56 14.09 -17.16
N PHE A 60 4.26 12.94 -16.55
CA PHE A 60 5.07 12.37 -15.47
C PHE A 60 6.41 11.76 -15.90
N SER A 61 6.65 11.64 -17.20
CA SER A 61 7.98 11.27 -17.70
C SER A 61 8.99 12.42 -17.63
N TYR A 62 8.54 13.66 -17.39
CA TYR A 62 9.41 14.82 -17.20
C TYR A 62 9.64 15.11 -15.71
N ASN A 63 10.88 14.94 -15.24
CA ASN A 63 11.23 15.10 -13.82
C ASN A 63 10.85 16.48 -13.26
N ILE A 64 11.15 17.56 -14.00
CA ILE A 64 10.85 18.94 -13.61
C ILE A 64 9.35 19.10 -13.29
N PHE A 65 8.48 18.50 -14.11
CA PHE A 65 7.04 18.58 -13.88
C PHE A 65 6.62 17.85 -12.61
N VAL A 66 7.15 16.64 -12.37
CA VAL A 66 6.83 15.84 -11.18
C VAL A 66 7.33 16.50 -9.91
N ASP A 67 8.56 17.02 -9.93
CA ASP A 67 9.20 17.65 -8.78
C ASP A 67 8.49 18.95 -8.36
N HIS A 68 7.88 19.66 -9.33
CA HIS A 68 7.12 20.89 -9.09
C HIS A 68 5.59 20.69 -9.01
N LEU A 69 5.10 19.46 -9.17
CA LEU A 69 3.66 19.18 -9.19
C LEU A 69 2.92 19.66 -7.93
N PRO A 70 3.45 19.48 -6.70
CA PRO A 70 2.78 19.98 -5.50
C PRO A 70 2.58 21.50 -5.54
N GLN A 71 3.62 22.26 -5.93
CA GLN A 71 3.54 23.71 -6.02
C GLN A 71 2.55 24.15 -7.11
N LEU A 72 2.53 23.45 -8.24
CA LEU A 72 1.57 23.72 -9.32
C LEU A 72 0.13 23.48 -8.88
N ILE A 73 -0.14 22.40 -8.13
CA ILE A 73 -1.47 22.12 -7.58
C ILE A 73 -1.86 23.24 -6.60
N THR A 74 -0.98 23.61 -5.67
CA THR A 74 -1.23 24.69 -4.70
C THR A 74 -1.51 26.02 -5.39
N LEU A 75 -0.68 26.40 -6.36
CA LEU A 75 -0.85 27.64 -7.12
C LEU A 75 -2.16 27.63 -7.92
N SER A 76 -2.48 26.51 -8.56
CA SER A 76 -3.73 26.39 -9.33
C SER A 76 -4.97 26.48 -8.44
N ASN A 77 -4.94 25.93 -7.23
CA ASN A 77 -6.03 26.05 -6.26
C ASN A 77 -6.17 27.48 -5.71
N GLN A 78 -5.09 28.25 -5.66
CA GLN A 78 -5.11 29.66 -5.25
C GLN A 78 -5.58 30.59 -6.37
N MET A 79 -5.22 30.30 -7.62
CA MET A 79 -5.53 31.15 -8.78
C MET A 79 -6.91 30.87 -9.38
N LEU A 80 -7.38 29.63 -9.34
CA LEU A 80 -8.64 29.22 -9.95
C LEU A 80 -9.75 29.18 -8.90
N ASN A 81 -10.99 29.47 -9.31
CA ASN A 81 -12.12 29.19 -8.45
C ASN A 81 -12.28 27.67 -8.21
N ARG A 82 -12.92 27.32 -7.10
CA ARG A 82 -13.10 25.92 -6.64
C ARG A 82 -13.66 25.01 -7.75
N THR A 83 -14.68 25.47 -8.46
CA THR A 83 -15.39 24.68 -9.47
C THR A 83 -14.48 24.35 -10.66
N LEU A 84 -13.71 25.34 -11.12
CA LEU A 84 -12.79 25.18 -12.23
C LEU A 84 -11.59 24.32 -11.84
N PHE A 85 -11.02 24.54 -10.66
CA PHE A 85 -9.97 23.68 -10.12
C PHE A 85 -10.43 22.22 -10.04
N GLN A 86 -11.57 21.95 -9.41
CA GLN A 86 -12.13 20.59 -9.31
C GLN A 86 -12.38 19.98 -10.69
N SER A 87 -12.90 20.76 -11.64
CA SER A 87 -13.16 20.31 -13.00
C SER A 87 -11.85 19.87 -13.70
N ILE A 88 -10.79 20.67 -13.62
CA ILE A 88 -9.49 20.33 -14.19
C ILE A 88 -8.91 19.09 -13.54
N MET A 89 -8.97 18.99 -12.21
CA MET A 89 -8.46 17.82 -11.49
C MET A 89 -9.24 16.55 -11.83
N ASN A 90 -10.57 16.63 -11.97
CA ASN A 90 -11.41 15.51 -12.39
C ASN A 90 -11.18 15.10 -13.85
N MET A 91 -10.87 16.07 -14.72
CA MET A 91 -10.46 15.79 -16.10
C MET A 91 -9.04 15.19 -16.19
N THR A 92 -8.21 15.36 -15.15
CA THR A 92 -6.80 14.95 -15.14
C THR A 92 -6.50 13.95 -14.03
N LEU A 93 -5.89 14.40 -12.93
CA LEU A 93 -5.32 13.59 -11.86
C LEU A 93 -6.38 12.80 -11.09
N TYR A 94 -7.41 13.48 -10.56
CA TYR A 94 -8.44 12.83 -9.74
C TYR A 94 -9.19 11.79 -10.54
N GLY A 95 -9.62 12.13 -11.75
CA GLY A 95 -10.35 11.15 -12.55
C GLY A 95 -9.50 9.95 -13.00
N HIS A 96 -8.16 10.03 -12.98
CA HIS A 96 -7.27 8.92 -13.32
C HIS A 96 -6.88 8.07 -12.10
N PHE A 97 -6.58 8.70 -10.96
CA PHE A 97 -6.02 8.04 -9.78
C PHE A 97 -7.04 7.79 -8.67
N ILE A 98 -8.15 8.52 -8.62
CA ILE A 98 -9.19 8.38 -7.60
C ILE A 98 -10.34 7.53 -8.16
N GLY A 99 -10.63 6.41 -7.50
CA GLY A 99 -11.68 5.48 -7.92
C GLY A 99 -13.11 6.01 -7.73
N GLY A 100 -13.30 7.11 -7.01
CA GLY A 100 -14.58 7.78 -6.80
C GLY A 100 -14.56 8.62 -5.54
N GLU A 101 -15.17 9.81 -5.58
CA GLU A 101 -15.21 10.76 -4.45
C GLU A 101 -16.34 10.44 -3.45
N ASN A 102 -17.34 9.68 -3.89
CA ASN A 102 -18.50 9.32 -3.09
C ASN A 102 -18.94 7.88 -3.35
N LYS A 103 -19.81 7.37 -2.46
CA LYS A 103 -20.29 5.99 -2.49
C LYS A 103 -20.90 5.59 -3.85
N ASN A 104 -21.66 6.48 -4.49
CA ASN A 104 -22.31 6.19 -5.77
C ASN A 104 -21.28 6.05 -6.90
N GLN A 105 -20.31 6.96 -6.99
CA GLN A 105 -19.23 6.87 -7.96
C GLN A 105 -18.38 5.61 -7.74
N LEU A 106 -18.02 5.31 -6.49
CA LEU A 106 -17.30 4.10 -6.13
C LEU A 106 -18.07 2.84 -6.53
N GLN A 107 -19.38 2.79 -6.26
CA GLN A 107 -20.22 1.67 -6.65
C GLN A 107 -20.21 1.44 -8.17
N LEU A 108 -20.40 2.51 -8.95
CA LEU A 108 -20.38 2.42 -10.42
C LEU A 108 -19.03 1.92 -10.94
N GLN A 109 -17.92 2.36 -10.34
CA GLN A 109 -16.59 1.92 -10.75
C GLN A 109 -16.31 0.47 -10.34
N VAL A 110 -16.72 0.06 -9.14
CA VAL A 110 -16.63 -1.33 -8.68
C VAL A 110 -17.44 -2.25 -9.59
N GLU A 111 -18.66 -1.88 -9.96
CA GLU A 111 -19.50 -2.64 -10.89
C GLU A 111 -18.90 -2.70 -12.31
N LYS A 112 -18.36 -1.59 -12.80
CA LYS A 112 -17.66 -1.50 -14.10
C LYS A 112 -16.48 -2.47 -14.16
N LEU A 113 -15.64 -2.51 -13.13
CA LEU A 113 -14.49 -3.40 -13.03
C LEU A 113 -14.91 -4.87 -12.81
N ARG A 114 -15.94 -5.10 -11.99
CA ARG A 114 -16.49 -6.44 -11.74
C ARG A 114 -17.02 -7.10 -13.01
N LYS A 115 -17.69 -6.34 -13.90
CA LYS A 115 -18.12 -6.82 -15.23
C LYS A 115 -16.97 -7.36 -16.08
N HIS A 116 -15.75 -6.87 -15.83
CA HIS A 116 -14.52 -7.29 -16.49
C HIS A 116 -13.67 -8.26 -15.63
N ARG A 117 -14.28 -8.89 -14.62
CA ARG A 117 -13.64 -9.85 -13.70
C ARG A 117 -12.48 -9.28 -12.89
N VAL A 118 -12.42 -7.96 -12.73
CA VAL A 118 -11.44 -7.28 -11.88
C VAL A 118 -12.09 -7.00 -10.52
N LYS A 119 -11.48 -7.53 -9.46
CA LYS A 119 -11.86 -7.22 -8.08
C LYS A 119 -11.17 -5.93 -7.63
N VAL A 120 -11.82 -5.21 -6.73
CA VAL A 120 -11.34 -3.92 -6.22
C VAL A 120 -10.94 -4.07 -4.76
N ILE A 121 -9.80 -3.47 -4.42
CA ILE A 121 -9.36 -3.24 -3.05
C ILE A 121 -9.59 -1.75 -2.80
N LEU A 122 -10.43 -1.42 -1.82
CA LEU A 122 -10.64 -0.02 -1.44
C LEU A 122 -9.60 0.36 -0.41
N ASP A 123 -8.67 1.20 -0.85
CA ASP A 123 -7.62 1.78 -0.01
C ASP A 123 -8.06 3.19 0.41
N HIS A 124 -8.21 3.39 1.72
CA HIS A 124 -8.42 4.73 2.27
C HIS A 124 -7.06 5.33 2.56
N TYR A 125 -6.57 6.15 1.62
CA TYR A 125 -5.25 6.75 1.74
C TYR A 125 -5.20 7.77 2.88
N MET A 126 -4.55 7.37 3.96
CA MET A 126 -4.13 8.18 5.10
C MET A 126 -2.72 7.76 5.49
N GLU A 127 -1.81 8.73 5.65
CA GLU A 127 -0.43 8.50 6.09
C GLU A 127 0.05 9.73 6.87
N SER A 128 0.92 9.54 7.85
CA SER A 128 1.52 10.63 8.61
C SER A 128 3.04 10.55 8.56
N ASP A 129 3.72 11.66 8.28
CA ASP A 129 5.18 11.72 8.31
C ASP A 129 5.69 12.10 9.72
N LEU A 130 7.00 11.96 9.96
CA LEU A 130 7.68 12.31 11.21
C LEU A 130 7.45 13.75 11.71
N ASN A 131 7.11 14.67 10.80
CA ASN A 131 6.74 16.05 11.16
C ASN A 131 5.33 16.17 11.76
N GLY A 132 4.62 15.06 12.00
CA GLY A 132 3.25 15.04 12.52
C GLY A 132 2.19 15.42 11.49
N VAL A 133 2.60 15.72 10.25
CA VAL A 133 1.66 16.10 9.19
C VAL A 133 0.96 14.85 8.70
N CYS A 134 -0.29 14.65 9.13
CA CYS A 134 -1.23 13.73 8.49
C CYS A 134 -1.47 14.22 7.05
N LYS A 135 -0.93 13.50 6.07
CA LYS A 135 -1.23 13.68 4.65
C LYS A 135 -2.52 12.91 4.36
N GLU A 136 -3.66 13.55 4.59
CA GLU A 136 -4.93 13.04 4.08
C GLU A 136 -4.99 13.26 2.56
N THR A 137 -5.49 12.28 1.81
CA THR A 137 -5.96 12.58 0.44
C THR A 137 -7.13 13.53 0.57
N ILE A 138 -7.09 14.62 -0.19
CA ILE A 138 -8.14 15.63 -0.35
C ILE A 138 -9.47 14.93 -0.64
N ASN A 139 -10.25 14.64 0.40
CA ASN A 139 -11.62 14.13 0.30
C ASN A 139 -12.62 14.97 1.11
N SER A 140 -12.18 16.13 1.60
CA SER A 140 -13.06 17.18 2.14
C SER A 140 -12.31 18.52 2.05
N LEU A 141 -12.74 19.46 1.20
CA LEU A 141 -13.36 20.76 1.53
C LEU A 141 -13.03 21.74 0.37
N PRO A 142 -13.65 22.94 0.23
CA PRO A 142 -13.65 24.01 1.24
C PRO A 142 -15.02 24.27 1.86
N SER A 143 -15.09 24.28 3.19
CA SER A 143 -15.31 25.56 3.89
C SER A 143 -14.03 26.37 3.66
N GLY A 144 -14.17 27.55 3.08
CA GLY A 144 -13.04 28.38 2.68
C GLY A 144 -12.17 28.71 3.87
N GLU A 145 -10.96 28.17 3.88
CA GLU A 145 -9.79 28.72 4.54
C GLU A 145 -8.59 28.05 3.89
N ALA A 146 -7.60 28.85 3.49
CA ALA A 146 -6.37 28.39 2.88
C ALA A 146 -5.74 27.30 3.76
N SER A 147 -5.47 26.13 3.19
CA SER A 147 -4.73 25.05 3.84
C SER A 147 -3.27 25.47 4.01
N PHE A 148 -3.02 26.31 5.02
CA PHE A 148 -1.75 26.34 5.71
C PHE A 148 -1.52 24.92 6.25
N SER A 149 -0.32 24.36 6.04
CA SER A 149 0.12 23.19 6.77
C SER A 149 0.17 23.55 8.26
N LYS A 150 -0.97 23.48 8.95
CA LYS A 150 -1.00 23.44 10.40
C LYS A 150 -0.27 22.16 10.77
N ILE A 151 0.89 22.30 11.40
CA ILE A 151 1.58 21.21 12.09
C ILE A 151 0.55 20.68 13.09
N TYR A 152 -0.08 19.57 12.74
CA TYR A 152 -1.04 18.89 13.59
C TYR A 152 -0.22 17.96 14.47
N HIS A 153 -0.37 18.08 15.79
CA HIS A 153 0.13 17.08 16.71
C HIS A 153 -1.07 16.19 17.06
N PRO A 154 -1.27 15.07 16.35
CA PRO A 154 -2.39 14.19 16.64
C PRO A 154 -2.28 13.70 18.09
N ASP A 155 -3.38 13.88 18.82
CA ASP A 155 -3.60 13.29 20.15
C ASP A 155 -4.35 11.96 20.00
N GLU A 156 -4.58 11.26 21.11
CA GLU A 156 -5.33 9.99 21.13
C GLU A 156 -6.72 10.12 20.47
N VAL A 157 -7.38 11.28 20.62
CA VAL A 157 -8.68 11.56 20.00
C VAL A 157 -8.57 11.58 18.48
N ALA A 158 -7.49 12.12 17.92
CA ALA A 158 -7.24 12.10 16.49
C ALA A 158 -7.02 10.68 15.96
N PHE A 159 -6.25 9.85 16.67
CA PHE A 159 -6.01 8.45 16.30
C PHE A 159 -7.30 7.63 16.35
N ASP A 160 -8.16 7.87 17.34
CA ASP A 160 -9.49 7.23 17.42
C ASP A 160 -10.39 7.65 16.25
N LYS A 161 -10.38 8.94 15.87
CA LYS A 161 -11.09 9.41 14.67
C LYS A 161 -10.56 8.73 13.40
N ASN A 162 -9.26 8.50 13.30
CA ASN A 162 -8.66 7.81 12.16
C ASN A 162 -9.05 6.33 12.14
N MET A 163 -9.07 5.65 13.30
CA MET A 163 -9.61 4.30 13.42
C MET A 163 -11.07 4.23 12.93
N LEU A 164 -11.92 5.18 13.31
CA LEU A 164 -13.32 5.24 12.86
C LEU A 164 -13.44 5.37 11.33
N LYS A 165 -12.51 6.08 10.67
CA LYS A 165 -12.45 6.15 9.21
C LYS A 165 -12.14 4.78 8.59
N TYR A 166 -11.18 4.03 9.16
CA TYR A 166 -10.90 2.66 8.71
C TYR A 166 -12.09 1.72 8.91
N LEU A 167 -12.78 1.79 10.06
CA LEU A 167 -13.99 1.00 10.30
C LEU A 167 -15.10 1.33 9.30
N LYS A 168 -15.30 2.61 8.98
CA LYS A 168 -16.24 3.04 7.94
C LYS A 168 -15.82 2.55 6.55
N ASN A 169 -14.52 2.53 6.24
CA ASN A 169 -14.01 1.99 4.98
C ASN A 169 -14.26 0.49 4.88
N ILE A 170 -14.06 -0.28 5.96
CA ILE A 170 -14.38 -1.71 6.03
C ILE A 170 -15.86 -1.94 5.73
N GLN A 171 -16.76 -1.21 6.39
CA GLN A 171 -18.20 -1.34 6.14
C GLN A 171 -18.55 -0.98 4.69
N THR A 172 -17.98 0.10 4.15
CA THR A 172 -18.20 0.52 2.77
C THR A 172 -17.69 -0.53 1.78
N THR A 173 -16.53 -1.11 2.05
CA THR A 173 -15.93 -2.16 1.22
C THR A 173 -16.76 -3.44 1.28
N HIS A 174 -17.23 -3.85 2.45
CA HIS A 174 -18.13 -5.00 2.57
C HIS A 174 -19.40 -4.79 1.73
N LEU A 175 -20.03 -3.61 1.84
CA LEU A 175 -21.24 -3.28 1.09
C LEU A 175 -21.01 -3.27 -0.43
N LEU A 176 -19.87 -2.76 -0.90
CA LEU A 176 -19.59 -2.60 -2.32
C LEU A 176 -18.97 -3.85 -2.96
N CYS A 177 -18.08 -4.54 -2.25
CA CYS A 177 -17.24 -5.63 -2.75
C CYS A 177 -17.66 -7.02 -2.24
N GLY A 178 -18.44 -7.10 -1.16
CA GLY A 178 -18.92 -8.35 -0.55
C GLY A 178 -17.90 -9.05 0.35
N SER A 179 -18.25 -10.24 0.81
CA SER A 179 -17.36 -11.13 1.58
C SER A 179 -16.12 -11.54 0.77
N LYS A 180 -15.05 -11.90 1.48
CA LYS A 180 -13.72 -12.23 0.91
C LYS A 180 -13.06 -11.09 0.13
N SER A 181 -13.57 -9.86 0.27
CA SER A 181 -12.92 -8.65 -0.23
C SER A 181 -11.73 -8.26 0.65
N PHE A 182 -10.91 -7.33 0.14
CA PHE A 182 -9.73 -6.83 0.81
C PHE A 182 -9.84 -5.33 1.07
N THR A 183 -9.31 -4.90 2.19
CA THR A 183 -9.01 -3.49 2.52
C THR A 183 -7.53 -3.36 2.88
N ALA A 184 -6.99 -2.14 2.87
CA ALA A 184 -5.65 -1.84 3.35
C ALA A 184 -5.70 -0.74 4.42
N ILE A 185 -4.74 -0.75 5.34
CA ILE A 185 -4.51 0.31 6.34
C ILE A 185 -3.01 0.55 6.52
N LYS A 186 -2.66 1.74 7.02
CA LYS A 186 -1.31 2.11 7.50
C LYS A 186 -1.31 2.34 9.00
N LEU A 187 -0.15 2.24 9.65
CA LEU A 187 -0.01 2.38 11.11
C LEU A 187 0.22 3.83 11.53
N THR A 188 0.93 4.64 10.74
CA THR A 188 1.21 6.05 11.06
C THR A 188 -0.03 6.95 11.28
N PRO A 189 -1.25 6.61 10.80
CA PRO A 189 -2.47 7.32 11.20
C PRO A 189 -3.05 6.91 12.57
N LEU A 190 -2.50 5.91 13.25
CA LEU A 190 -3.03 5.32 14.50
C LEU A 190 -2.11 5.51 15.72
N ILE A 191 -0.91 6.03 15.51
CA ILE A 191 0.11 6.31 16.52
C ILE A 191 0.99 7.47 16.05
N ARG A 192 1.64 8.20 16.97
CA ARG A 192 2.62 9.23 16.58
C ARG A 192 3.77 8.60 15.80
N PRO A 193 4.12 9.13 14.62
CA PRO A 193 5.23 8.61 13.82
C PRO A 193 6.56 8.58 14.58
N SER A 194 6.89 9.59 15.37
CA SER A 194 8.11 9.60 16.18
C SER A 194 8.15 8.49 17.24
N LEU A 195 6.99 8.12 17.81
CA LEU A 195 6.89 7.00 18.73
C LEU A 195 7.00 5.67 18.00
N LEU A 196 6.43 5.55 16.80
CA LEU A 196 6.58 4.36 15.96
C LEU A 196 8.04 4.16 15.51
N GLU A 197 8.76 5.23 15.20
CA GLU A 197 10.20 5.20 14.93
C GLU A 197 11.00 4.73 16.15
N LYS A 198 10.71 5.29 17.33
CA LYS A 198 11.34 4.87 18.58
C LYS A 198 11.07 3.39 18.89
N LEU A 199 9.83 2.94 18.71
CA LEU A 199 9.46 1.54 18.84
C LEU A 199 10.21 0.67 17.82
N ASN A 200 10.37 1.15 16.59
CA ASN A 200 11.14 0.44 15.56
C ASN A 200 12.59 0.24 15.97
N VAL A 201 13.27 1.27 16.48
CA VAL A 201 14.64 1.14 17.02
C VAL A 201 14.68 0.11 18.13
N PHE A 202 13.74 0.17 19.08
CA PHE A 202 13.64 -0.80 20.16
C PHE A 202 13.48 -2.24 19.64
N CYS A 203 12.61 -2.47 18.65
CA CYS A 203 12.42 -3.77 18.03
C CYS A 203 13.66 -4.26 17.27
N CYS A 204 14.43 -3.37 16.63
CA CYS A 204 15.69 -3.72 15.98
C CYS A 204 16.76 -4.17 17.00
N LEU A 205 16.82 -3.54 18.17
CA LEU A 205 17.76 -3.90 19.24
C LEU A 205 17.42 -5.24 19.90
N HIS A 206 16.15 -5.65 19.84
CA HIS A 206 15.63 -6.90 20.42
C HIS A 206 15.12 -7.84 19.33
N ILE A 207 15.80 -7.89 18.18
CA ILE A 207 15.34 -8.62 17.00
C ILE A 207 15.15 -10.12 17.26
N GLU A 208 15.91 -10.67 18.20
CA GLU A 208 15.83 -12.05 18.67
C GLU A 208 14.52 -12.36 19.39
N LYS A 209 13.82 -11.35 19.92
CA LYS A 209 12.48 -11.51 20.49
C LYS A 209 11.49 -11.69 19.36
N ARG A 210 10.96 -12.91 19.25
CA ARG A 210 10.03 -13.28 18.18
C ARG A 210 8.59 -12.85 18.50
N GLN A 211 8.18 -12.88 19.76
CA GLN A 211 6.82 -12.50 20.15
C GLN A 211 6.74 -11.02 20.51
N PHE A 212 5.69 -10.35 20.02
CA PHE A 212 5.49 -8.94 20.33
C PHE A 212 5.09 -8.71 21.79
N ASP A 213 4.43 -9.67 22.43
CA ASP A 213 4.10 -9.60 23.86
C ASP A 213 5.36 -9.54 24.75
N ASP A 214 6.42 -10.27 24.38
CA ASP A 214 7.72 -10.19 25.07
C ASP A 214 8.32 -8.78 24.94
N LEU A 215 8.19 -8.16 23.77
CA LEU A 215 8.64 -6.79 23.54
C LEU A 215 7.84 -5.80 24.37
N LEU A 216 6.51 -5.95 24.46
CA LEU A 216 5.67 -5.13 25.32
C LEU A 216 6.07 -5.25 26.79
N GLN A 217 6.36 -6.46 27.27
CA GLN A 217 6.84 -6.66 28.65
C GLN A 217 8.19 -5.99 28.89
N LEU A 218 9.12 -6.05 27.94
CA LEU A 218 10.41 -5.37 28.06
C LEU A 218 10.25 -3.85 28.08
N ILE A 219 9.37 -3.30 27.24
CA ILE A 219 9.08 -1.85 27.19
C ILE A 219 8.57 -1.34 28.55
N LEU A 220 7.80 -2.14 29.31
CA LEU A 220 7.34 -1.76 30.65
C LEU A 220 8.48 -1.50 31.65
N HIS A 221 9.66 -2.08 31.40
CA HIS A 221 10.83 -1.94 32.25
C HIS A 221 11.93 -1.04 31.63
N ASP A 222 11.72 -0.53 30.41
CA ASP A 222 12.67 0.33 29.73
C ASP A 222 12.45 1.80 30.11
N HIS A 223 13.40 2.37 30.85
CA HIS A 223 13.37 3.77 31.26
C HIS A 223 13.40 4.78 30.10
N ASN A 224 13.72 4.34 28.88
CA ASN A 224 13.64 5.19 27.69
C ASN A 224 12.19 5.45 27.28
N PHE A 225 11.21 4.65 27.70
CA PHE A 225 9.79 4.86 27.40
C PHE A 225 9.06 5.50 28.57
N THR A 226 8.32 6.57 28.29
CA THR A 226 7.46 7.22 29.29
C THR A 226 6.14 6.46 29.44
N SER A 227 5.48 6.59 30.59
CA SER A 227 4.17 5.96 30.82
C SER A 227 3.11 6.34 29.78
N ASN A 228 3.17 7.58 29.26
CA ASN A 228 2.28 8.04 28.19
C ASN A 228 2.57 7.34 26.86
N GLU A 229 3.84 7.16 26.50
CA GLU A 229 4.23 6.43 25.29
C GLU A 229 3.83 4.95 25.36
N ILE A 230 3.98 4.33 26.52
CA ILE A 230 3.53 2.95 26.76
C ILE A 230 2.00 2.87 26.61
N GLY A 231 1.26 3.82 27.19
CA GLY A 231 -0.19 3.93 27.03
C GLY A 231 -0.61 4.07 25.57
N GLU A 232 0.10 4.89 24.79
CA GLU A 232 -0.16 5.09 23.37
C GLU A 232 0.14 3.84 22.52
N ILE A 233 1.23 3.11 22.83
CA ILE A 233 1.52 1.81 22.18
C ILE A 233 0.39 0.80 22.48
N ASN A 234 -0.07 0.73 23.74
CA ASN A 234 -1.20 -0.13 24.10
C ASN A 234 -2.48 0.26 23.36
N ASN A 235 -2.75 1.56 23.25
CA ASN A 235 -3.92 2.06 22.51
C ASN A 235 -3.82 1.76 21.01
N LEU A 236 -2.63 1.82 20.40
CA LEU A 236 -2.42 1.36 19.02
C LEU A 236 -2.84 -0.11 18.85
N ILE A 237 -2.41 -0.99 19.75
CA ILE A 237 -2.78 -2.42 19.70
C ILE A 237 -4.29 -2.62 19.88
N LEU A 238 -4.93 -1.87 20.78
CA LEU A 238 -6.39 -1.88 20.94
C LEU A 238 -7.11 -1.45 19.65
N ARG A 239 -6.67 -0.35 19.02
CA ARG A 239 -7.23 0.13 17.74
C ARG A 239 -7.08 -0.92 16.64
N LEU A 240 -5.89 -1.50 16.49
CA LEU A 240 -5.63 -2.54 15.49
C LEU A 240 -6.49 -3.77 15.72
N ASN A 241 -6.65 -4.20 16.98
CA ASN A 241 -7.53 -5.31 17.33
C ASN A 241 -8.99 -5.04 16.94
N GLU A 242 -9.52 -3.84 17.21
CA GLU A 242 -10.88 -3.46 16.81
C GLU A 242 -11.06 -3.44 15.27
N ILE A 243 -10.07 -2.91 14.54
CA ILE A 243 -10.09 -2.92 13.07
C ILE A 243 -10.08 -4.35 12.53
N VAL A 244 -9.21 -5.23 13.05
CA VAL A 244 -9.11 -6.62 12.59
C VAL A 244 -10.35 -7.42 12.99
N LYS A 245 -10.91 -7.23 14.18
CA LYS A 245 -12.18 -7.85 14.59
C LYS A 245 -13.32 -7.45 13.65
N SER A 246 -13.44 -6.17 13.33
CA SER A 246 -14.46 -5.67 12.38
C SER A 246 -14.27 -6.28 10.99
N THR A 247 -13.02 -6.35 10.51
CA THR A 247 -12.67 -7.01 9.23
C THR A 247 -13.10 -8.48 9.23
N LYS A 248 -12.74 -9.23 10.28
CA LYS A 248 -13.09 -10.65 10.45
C LYS A 248 -14.61 -10.87 10.52
N ALA A 249 -15.33 -10.03 11.27
CA ALA A 249 -16.79 -10.10 11.39
C ALA A 249 -17.52 -9.94 10.05
N ASN A 250 -16.93 -9.21 9.11
CA ASN A 250 -17.45 -9.04 7.74
C ASN A 250 -16.91 -10.07 6.73
N ASP A 251 -16.20 -11.12 7.20
CA ASP A 251 -15.44 -12.10 6.38
C ASP A 251 -14.55 -11.42 5.33
N MET A 252 -13.88 -10.33 5.72
CA MET A 252 -12.95 -9.59 4.86
C MET A 252 -11.49 -9.92 5.19
N ARG A 253 -10.58 -9.46 4.34
CA ARG A 253 -9.13 -9.54 4.55
C ARG A 253 -8.56 -8.12 4.64
N ILE A 254 -7.49 -7.96 5.41
CA ILE A 254 -6.85 -6.68 5.62
C ILE A 254 -5.35 -6.78 5.36
N PHE A 255 -4.85 -5.89 4.51
CA PHE A 255 -3.43 -5.62 4.40
C PHE A 255 -3.04 -4.57 5.43
N ILE A 256 -1.99 -4.86 6.18
CA ILE A 256 -1.23 -3.83 6.85
C ILE A 256 -0.13 -3.42 5.88
N ASP A 257 -0.23 -2.19 5.38
CA ASP A 257 0.71 -1.67 4.40
C ASP A 257 2.07 -1.41 5.02
N ALA A 258 3.11 -1.63 4.21
CA ALA A 258 4.46 -1.28 4.57
C ALA A 258 4.67 0.22 4.37
N GLU A 259 5.41 0.83 5.29
CA GLU A 259 5.73 2.26 5.31
C GLU A 259 7.25 2.41 5.11
N GLN A 260 7.87 3.48 5.60
CA GLN A 260 9.31 3.69 5.47
C GLN A 260 10.11 2.70 6.34
N SER A 261 11.37 2.44 5.98
CA SER A 261 12.24 1.44 6.61
C SER A 261 12.41 1.66 8.12
N TYR A 262 12.44 2.93 8.55
CA TYR A 262 12.55 3.34 9.95
C TYR A 262 11.28 3.12 10.78
N PHE A 263 10.21 2.57 10.20
CA PHE A 263 9.03 2.05 10.92
C PHE A 263 8.86 0.53 10.76
N GLN A 264 9.49 -0.05 9.74
CA GLN A 264 9.01 -1.30 9.18
C GLN A 264 9.29 -2.53 10.05
N THR A 265 10.32 -2.53 10.89
CA THR A 265 10.57 -3.63 11.85
C THR A 265 9.48 -3.67 12.92
N ALA A 266 9.09 -2.51 13.48
CA ALA A 266 7.98 -2.44 14.42
C ALA A 266 6.66 -2.87 13.76
N ILE A 267 6.38 -2.36 12.55
CA ILE A 267 5.19 -2.77 11.78
C ILE A 267 5.18 -4.28 11.60
N ASN A 268 6.28 -4.89 11.12
CA ASN A 268 6.36 -6.34 10.90
C ASN A 268 6.05 -7.13 12.18
N LYS A 269 6.67 -6.78 13.32
CA LYS A 269 6.44 -7.48 14.60
C LYS A 269 4.98 -7.37 15.06
N ILE A 270 4.36 -6.19 14.91
CA ILE A 270 2.94 -5.97 15.23
C ILE A 270 2.06 -6.83 14.31
N VAL A 271 2.33 -6.84 13.01
CA VAL A 271 1.51 -7.60 12.05
C VAL A 271 1.62 -9.10 12.28
N ILE A 272 2.81 -9.62 12.58
CA ILE A 272 3.01 -11.03 12.92
C ILE A 272 2.26 -11.40 14.20
N HIS A 273 2.25 -10.53 15.20
CA HIS A 273 1.42 -10.71 16.40
C HIS A 273 -0.09 -10.72 16.06
N LEU A 274 -0.57 -9.81 15.20
CA LEU A 274 -1.96 -9.85 14.75
C LEU A 274 -2.28 -11.13 13.95
N GLN A 275 -1.36 -11.62 13.10
CA GLN A 275 -1.54 -12.88 12.40
C GLN A 275 -1.58 -14.07 13.38
N SER A 276 -0.72 -14.07 14.41
CA SER A 276 -0.74 -15.12 15.43
C SER A 276 -2.03 -15.12 16.25
N ILE A 277 -2.73 -13.99 16.40
CA ILE A 277 -4.03 -13.97 17.08
C ILE A 277 -5.17 -14.37 16.14
N PHE A 278 -5.23 -13.73 14.96
CA PHE A 278 -6.43 -13.78 14.12
C PHE A 278 -6.38 -14.84 13.00
N ASN A 279 -5.20 -15.26 12.55
CA ASN A 279 -5.06 -16.22 11.45
C ASN A 279 -4.95 -17.69 11.94
N ARG A 280 -5.87 -18.13 12.79
CA ARG A 280 -5.87 -19.51 13.34
C ARG A 280 -6.59 -20.52 12.46
N GLU A 281 -7.88 -20.30 12.22
CA GLU A 281 -8.72 -21.21 11.42
C GLU A 281 -8.80 -20.80 9.95
N ASN A 282 -8.57 -19.51 9.68
CA ASN A 282 -8.61 -18.92 8.36
C ASN A 282 -7.61 -17.76 8.32
N LEU A 283 -7.50 -17.10 7.17
CA LEU A 283 -6.49 -16.09 6.93
C LEU A 283 -7.17 -14.74 6.63
N PHE A 284 -7.00 -13.79 7.56
CA PHE A 284 -7.63 -12.47 7.59
C PHE A 284 -6.62 -11.32 7.49
N VAL A 285 -5.52 -11.39 8.24
CA VAL A 285 -4.48 -10.35 8.30
C VAL A 285 -3.33 -10.71 7.37
N TYR A 286 -2.85 -9.74 6.60
CA TYR A 286 -1.72 -9.89 5.69
C TYR A 286 -0.65 -8.84 5.97
N ASN A 287 0.60 -9.28 6.06
CA ASN A 287 1.75 -8.37 6.08
C ASN A 287 2.11 -7.89 4.67
N THR A 288 2.85 -6.79 4.57
CA THR A 288 3.39 -6.29 3.30
C THR A 288 4.92 -6.25 3.37
N TYR A 289 5.59 -6.96 2.47
CA TYR A 289 7.06 -6.95 2.37
C TYR A 289 7.51 -6.17 1.15
N GLN A 290 8.49 -5.28 1.35
CA GLN A 290 9.01 -4.39 0.32
C GLN A 290 10.36 -4.90 -0.20
N CYS A 291 10.35 -5.57 -1.34
CA CYS A 291 11.51 -6.26 -1.91
C CYS A 291 12.64 -5.33 -2.40
N TYR A 292 12.48 -4.01 -2.30
CA TYR A 292 13.56 -3.05 -2.47
C TYR A 292 14.49 -3.01 -1.25
N ARG A 293 14.08 -3.51 -0.07
CA ARG A 293 14.92 -3.52 1.13
C ARG A 293 15.83 -4.74 1.11
N ARG A 294 17.07 -4.52 1.53
CA ARG A 294 18.13 -5.54 1.54
C ARG A 294 17.81 -6.73 2.44
N ASP A 295 17.03 -6.53 3.49
CA ASP A 295 16.71 -7.53 4.53
C ASP A 295 15.40 -8.32 4.30
N THR A 296 14.67 -8.04 3.21
CA THR A 296 13.30 -8.55 3.02
C THR A 296 13.21 -10.08 3.04
N VAL A 297 14.14 -10.77 2.37
CA VAL A 297 14.11 -12.23 2.28
C VAL A 297 14.35 -12.87 3.64
N ASP A 298 15.26 -12.30 4.44
CA ASP A 298 15.62 -12.82 5.76
C ASP A 298 14.50 -12.59 6.76
N VAL A 299 13.89 -11.40 6.75
CA VAL A 299 12.73 -11.08 7.58
C VAL A 299 11.55 -12.01 7.23
N LEU A 300 11.22 -12.16 5.94
CA LEU A 300 10.17 -13.08 5.51
C LEU A 300 10.47 -14.52 5.95
N ALA A 301 11.71 -14.98 5.83
CA ALA A 301 12.10 -16.32 6.26
C ALA A 301 11.88 -16.54 7.77
N ALA A 302 12.25 -15.56 8.60
CA ALA A 302 12.04 -15.62 10.04
C ALA A 302 10.55 -15.63 10.40
N ASP A 303 9.74 -14.82 9.70
CA ASP A 303 8.29 -14.73 9.92
C ASP A 303 7.56 -16.03 9.51
N LEU A 304 7.99 -16.68 8.42
CA LEU A 304 7.51 -18.00 8.01
C LEU A 304 7.88 -19.08 9.03
N GLU A 305 9.12 -19.09 9.52
CA GLU A 305 9.55 -20.03 10.58
C GLU A 305 8.75 -19.82 11.87
N GLN A 306 8.46 -18.57 12.22
CA GLN A 306 7.61 -18.23 13.36
C GLN A 306 6.19 -18.74 13.16
N SER A 307 5.58 -18.55 11.98
CA SER A 307 4.21 -19.02 11.73
C SER A 307 4.10 -20.53 11.85
N GLU A 308 5.09 -21.27 11.36
CA GLU A 308 5.15 -22.73 11.49
C GLU A 308 5.24 -23.17 12.94
N ARG A 309 6.21 -22.63 13.70
CA ARG A 309 6.43 -22.96 15.11
C ARG A 309 5.20 -22.67 15.97
N GLU A 310 4.59 -21.51 15.76
CA GLU A 310 3.47 -21.02 16.57
C GLU A 310 2.10 -21.44 16.01
N LYS A 311 2.08 -22.19 14.91
CA LYS A 311 0.89 -22.81 14.31
C LYS A 311 -0.20 -21.79 13.95
N PHE A 312 0.15 -20.72 13.25
CA PHE A 312 -0.81 -19.81 12.62
C PHE A 312 -0.63 -19.74 11.10
N HIS A 313 -1.70 -19.43 10.38
CA HIS A 313 -1.67 -19.25 8.93
C HIS A 313 -1.06 -17.91 8.54
N ILE A 314 -0.24 -17.89 7.49
CA ILE A 314 0.50 -16.70 7.08
C ILE A 314 0.04 -16.17 5.74
N GLY A 315 -0.30 -14.89 5.73
CA GLY A 315 -0.65 -14.13 4.54
C GLY A 315 0.30 -12.97 4.34
N PHE A 316 0.75 -12.76 3.12
CA PHE A 316 1.55 -11.59 2.83
C PHE A 316 1.44 -11.10 1.39
N LYS A 317 1.71 -9.81 1.23
CA LYS A 317 1.78 -9.08 -0.03
C LYS A 317 3.23 -8.73 -0.33
N LEU A 318 3.70 -9.10 -1.51
CA LEU A 318 5.01 -8.71 -2.01
C LEU A 318 4.87 -7.48 -2.90
N VAL A 319 5.54 -6.40 -2.53
CA VAL A 319 5.71 -5.18 -3.34
C VAL A 319 7.19 -4.93 -3.58
N ARG A 320 7.53 -4.03 -4.51
CA ARG A 320 8.91 -3.55 -4.61
C ARG A 320 9.20 -2.52 -3.52
N GLY A 321 8.48 -1.39 -3.49
CA GLY A 321 8.63 -0.37 -2.47
C GLY A 321 8.13 1.00 -2.94
N GLY A 322 7.69 1.84 -2.00
CA GLY A 322 7.06 3.14 -2.29
C GLY A 322 7.93 4.36 -1.98
N TYR A 323 9.00 4.20 -1.19
CA TYR A 323 9.66 5.32 -0.50
C TYR A 323 11.11 5.58 -0.89
N MET A 324 11.57 5.02 -2.02
CA MET A 324 12.99 5.01 -2.43
C MET A 324 13.72 6.37 -2.32
N VAL A 325 13.04 7.46 -2.70
CA VAL A 325 13.63 8.80 -2.68
C VAL A 325 13.81 9.28 -1.24
N GLN A 326 12.80 9.07 -0.39
CA GLN A 326 12.88 9.39 1.02
C GLN A 326 13.94 8.55 1.75
N GLU A 327 13.99 7.24 1.47
CA GLU A 327 14.99 6.33 2.06
C GLU A 327 16.42 6.80 1.79
N ARG A 328 16.75 7.04 0.52
CA ARG A 328 18.09 7.50 0.11
C ARG A 328 18.44 8.86 0.66
N LYS A 329 17.49 9.80 0.61
CA LYS A 329 17.69 11.14 1.16
C LYS A 329 18.01 11.06 2.66
N ARG A 330 17.23 10.27 3.40
CA ARG A 330 17.39 10.12 4.84
C ARG A 330 18.71 9.42 5.21
N ALA A 331 19.07 8.35 4.50
CA ALA A 331 20.34 7.64 4.68
C ALA A 331 21.54 8.59 4.51
N LEU A 332 21.50 9.47 3.50
CA LEU A 332 22.52 10.50 3.30
C LEU A 332 22.51 11.59 4.39
N GLU A 333 21.34 12.07 4.79
CA GLU A 333 21.21 13.14 5.81
C GLU A 333 21.62 12.68 7.21
N MET A 334 21.42 11.40 7.54
CA MET A 334 21.69 10.82 8.85
C MET A 334 22.97 9.95 8.89
N ASP A 335 23.70 9.87 7.78
CA ASP A 335 24.96 9.14 7.63
C ASP A 335 24.87 7.65 8.05
N TYR A 336 23.87 6.94 7.50
CA TYR A 336 23.74 5.48 7.66
C TYR A 336 23.63 4.77 6.31
N GLU A 337 23.86 3.46 6.30
CA GLU A 337 23.82 2.66 5.08
C GLU A 337 22.43 2.69 4.41
N ASP A 338 22.39 2.88 3.08
CA ASP A 338 21.14 2.85 2.31
C ASP A 338 20.42 1.50 2.54
N PRO A 339 19.21 1.50 3.14
CA PRO A 339 18.54 0.25 3.51
C PRO A 339 17.95 -0.48 2.28
N ILE A 340 17.99 0.15 1.10
CA ILE A 340 17.45 -0.39 -0.13
C ILE A 340 18.54 -0.83 -1.13
N HIS A 341 18.15 -1.69 -2.06
CA HIS A 341 18.98 -2.14 -3.16
C HIS A 341 19.35 -0.97 -4.10
N ASP A 342 20.50 -1.12 -4.77
CA ASP A 342 21.08 -0.05 -5.58
C ASP A 342 20.24 0.20 -6.84
N ASP A 343 19.66 -0.87 -7.40
CA ASP A 343 19.00 -0.86 -8.69
C ASP A 343 17.75 -1.75 -8.78
N PHE A 344 17.12 -1.68 -9.96
CA PHE A 344 15.91 -2.41 -10.31
C PHE A 344 16.10 -3.93 -10.34
N ASP A 345 17.26 -4.40 -10.81
CA ASP A 345 17.52 -5.81 -11.05
C ASP A 345 17.75 -6.52 -9.71
N GLN A 346 18.52 -5.92 -8.81
CA GLN A 346 18.68 -6.39 -7.43
C GLN A 346 17.33 -6.46 -6.70
N THR A 347 16.50 -5.41 -6.81
CA THR A 347 15.14 -5.40 -6.25
C THR A 347 14.26 -6.51 -6.83
N SER A 348 14.39 -6.77 -8.14
CA SER A 348 13.60 -7.80 -8.82
C SER A 348 14.06 -9.21 -8.44
N GLU A 349 15.35 -9.42 -8.24
CA GLU A 349 15.89 -10.68 -7.74
C GLU A 349 15.47 -10.93 -6.29
N CYS A 350 15.48 -9.90 -5.44
CA CYS A 350 14.94 -9.98 -4.08
C CYS A 350 13.45 -10.39 -4.08
N TYR A 351 12.64 -9.79 -4.97
CA TYR A 351 11.23 -10.15 -5.15
C TYR A 351 11.06 -11.64 -5.53
N ARG A 352 11.87 -12.11 -6.50
CA ARG A 352 11.85 -13.50 -6.96
C ARG A 352 12.20 -14.47 -5.83
N LYS A 353 13.26 -14.17 -5.07
CA LYS A 353 13.68 -14.95 -3.90
C LYS A 353 12.59 -14.99 -2.82
N ALA A 354 12.00 -13.84 -2.49
CA ALA A 354 10.92 -13.76 -1.50
C ALA A 354 9.69 -14.57 -1.92
N PHE A 355 9.30 -14.48 -3.20
CA PHE A 355 8.20 -15.28 -3.74
C PHE A 355 8.49 -16.79 -3.63
N LEU A 356 9.65 -17.24 -4.10
CA LEU A 356 10.04 -18.65 -4.04
C LEU A 356 10.12 -19.18 -2.60
N LYS A 357 10.60 -18.35 -1.66
CA LYS A 357 10.61 -18.69 -0.22
C LYS A 357 9.20 -18.98 0.30
N GLY A 358 8.23 -18.16 -0.12
CA GLY A 358 6.82 -18.34 0.22
C GLY A 358 6.21 -19.61 -0.39
N ILE A 359 6.52 -19.89 -1.67
CA ILE A 359 6.04 -21.09 -2.36
C ILE A 359 6.62 -22.34 -1.73
N ASP A 360 7.94 -22.39 -1.49
CA ASP A 360 8.61 -23.50 -0.81
C ASP A 360 7.97 -23.78 0.55
N PHE A 361 7.73 -22.73 1.34
CA PHE A 361 7.02 -22.83 2.61
C PHE A 361 5.59 -23.40 2.48
N ALA A 362 4.84 -22.92 1.49
CA ALA A 362 3.47 -23.38 1.26
C ALA A 362 3.41 -24.86 0.84
N LEU A 363 4.43 -25.35 0.12
CA LEU A 363 4.51 -26.74 -0.33
C LEU A 363 4.94 -27.71 0.78
N ARG A 364 5.78 -27.25 1.71
CA ARG A 364 6.32 -28.10 2.80
C ARG A 364 5.47 -28.14 4.07
N THR A 365 4.50 -27.23 4.22
CA THR A 365 3.68 -27.12 5.43
C THR A 365 2.19 -27.34 5.14
N ASN A 366 1.45 -27.79 6.16
CA ASN A 366 -0.02 -27.88 6.08
C ASN A 366 -0.72 -26.55 6.42
N GLN A 367 0.03 -25.46 6.58
CA GLN A 367 -0.54 -24.16 6.91
C GLN A 367 -1.07 -23.48 5.66
N ILE A 368 -2.23 -22.85 5.77
CA ILE A 368 -2.71 -21.95 4.71
C ILE A 368 -1.69 -20.82 4.56
N THR A 369 -1.02 -20.80 3.41
CA THR A 369 -0.11 -19.74 3.01
C THR A 369 -0.69 -19.02 1.81
N ARG A 370 -0.83 -17.70 1.87
CA ARG A 370 -1.31 -16.90 0.74
C ARG A 370 -0.35 -15.77 0.41
N ILE A 371 0.09 -15.75 -0.84
CA ILE A 371 1.00 -14.77 -1.39
C ILE A 371 0.22 -13.86 -2.33
N PHE A 372 0.26 -12.55 -2.07
CA PHE A 372 -0.31 -11.54 -2.96
C PHE A 372 0.82 -10.88 -3.77
N VAL A 373 0.83 -11.11 -5.08
CA VAL A 373 1.83 -10.55 -6.00
C VAL A 373 1.38 -9.17 -6.48
N ALA A 374 1.87 -8.11 -5.84
CA ALA A 374 1.59 -6.73 -6.22
C ALA A 374 2.71 -6.18 -7.11
N SER A 375 2.56 -6.32 -8.43
CA SER A 375 3.50 -5.81 -9.44
C SER A 375 2.78 -5.39 -10.72
N HIS A 376 3.29 -4.32 -11.36
CA HIS A 376 2.90 -3.91 -12.72
C HIS A 376 3.95 -4.33 -13.76
N ASN A 377 5.01 -5.04 -13.36
CA ASN A 377 6.02 -5.54 -14.28
C ASN A 377 5.59 -6.92 -14.81
N GLU A 378 5.47 -6.99 -16.14
CA GLU A 378 5.05 -8.19 -16.87
C GLU A 378 5.86 -9.43 -16.50
N ASP A 379 7.19 -9.30 -16.47
CA ASP A 379 8.10 -10.41 -16.18
C ASP A 379 7.88 -11.00 -14.77
N THR A 380 7.62 -10.13 -13.78
CA THR A 380 7.31 -10.53 -12.40
C THR A 380 5.99 -11.31 -12.34
N VAL A 381 4.96 -10.81 -13.03
CA VAL A 381 3.64 -11.46 -13.03
C VAL A 381 3.70 -12.79 -13.78
N ARG A 382 4.40 -12.82 -14.92
CA ARG A 382 4.63 -14.04 -15.71
C ARG A 382 5.37 -15.09 -14.88
N PHE A 383 6.48 -14.71 -14.26
CA PHE A 383 7.24 -15.59 -13.37
C PHE A 383 6.35 -16.20 -12.27
N ALA A 384 5.51 -15.40 -11.63
CA ALA A 384 4.63 -15.87 -10.55
C ALA A 384 3.48 -16.78 -11.02
N ILE A 385 3.05 -16.67 -12.29
CA ILE A 385 2.01 -17.55 -12.88
C ILE A 385 2.61 -18.87 -13.36
N GLU A 386 3.85 -18.83 -13.86
CA GLU A 386 4.54 -19.99 -14.44
C GLU A 386 5.24 -20.87 -13.38
N THR A 387 5.52 -20.31 -12.20
CA THR A 387 6.04 -21.03 -11.03
C THR A 387 4.91 -21.75 -10.31
#